data_AF-A0A2A9F2Z9-F1
#
_entry.id   AF-A0A2A9F2Z9-F1
#
_cell.length_a   1.000
_cell.length_b   1.000
_cell.length_c   1.000
_cell.angle_alpha   90.00
_cell.angle_beta   90.00
_cell.angle_gamma   90.00
#
_symmetry.space_group_name_H-M   'P 1'
#
loop_
_entity.id
_entity.type
_entity.pdbx_description
1 polymer ?
#
loop_
_entity_poly.entity_id
_entity_poly.type
_entity_poly.pdbx_seq_one_letter_code
_entity_poly.pdbx_strand_id
1 'polypeptide(L)'
;MTAEKQLRQAALALPDVVESEGAFRVHDVVFVSDVPGLGVQLALDAADAETLLREIDGAEESPGGVAVDLDDLDGQQLDHWVRRAWLACAPPELVETVVAADSAAPGSVGDLPADIGRPATRALVGAGITTLAAVAARSDGDLLALHGVGPRAVRLLREAIG
;
A
#
# COMPACT_ATOMS: atom_id res chain seq x y z
N MET A 1 -7.31 12.74 -11.55
CA MET A 1 -7.48 11.82 -10.41
C MET A 1 -7.60 12.72 -9.19
N THR A 2 -8.60 12.54 -8.32
CA THR A 2 -8.77 13.37 -7.10
C THR A 2 -7.89 12.82 -5.98
N ALA A 3 -7.51 13.68 -5.02
CA ALA A 3 -6.69 13.27 -3.88
C ALA A 3 -7.38 12.17 -3.05
N GLU A 4 -8.69 12.27 -2.82
CA GLU A 4 -9.50 11.21 -2.19
C GLU A 4 -9.42 9.86 -2.91
N LYS A 5 -9.52 9.87 -4.25
CA LYS A 5 -9.42 8.65 -5.04
C LYS A 5 -8.03 8.05 -4.93
N GLN A 6 -7.00 8.89 -4.90
CA GLN A 6 -5.63 8.44 -4.73
C GLN A 6 -5.40 7.88 -3.32
N LEU A 7 -5.92 8.54 -2.28
CA LEU A 7 -5.89 8.04 -0.91
C LEU A 7 -6.47 6.63 -0.81
N ARG A 8 -7.68 6.45 -1.33
CA ARG A 8 -8.32 5.14 -1.35
C ARG A 8 -7.48 4.11 -2.11
N GLN A 9 -6.89 4.48 -3.24
CA GLN A 9 -6.03 3.58 -4.02
C GLN A 9 -4.74 3.21 -3.25
N ALA A 10 -4.09 4.19 -2.62
CA ALA A 10 -2.86 3.98 -1.85
C ALA A 10 -3.11 3.11 -0.62
N ALA A 11 -4.17 3.38 0.14
CA ALA A 11 -4.53 2.61 1.32
C ALA A 11 -4.93 1.17 0.97
N LEU A 12 -5.79 0.97 -0.03
CA LEU A 12 -6.26 -0.38 -0.43
C LEU A 12 -5.20 -1.20 -1.18
N ALA A 13 -4.08 -0.60 -1.58
CA ALA A 13 -2.95 -1.33 -2.14
C ALA A 13 -2.11 -2.02 -1.07
N LEU A 14 -2.29 -1.67 0.20
CA LEU A 14 -1.53 -2.23 1.32
C LEU A 14 -2.21 -3.51 1.85
N PRO A 15 -1.45 -4.48 2.37
CA PRO A 15 -2.01 -5.75 2.86
C PRO A 15 -2.99 -5.57 4.03
N ASP A 16 -4.03 -6.41 4.05
CA ASP A 16 -5.08 -6.49 5.07
C ASP A 16 -5.76 -5.16 5.41
N VAL A 17 -5.86 -4.25 4.43
CA VAL A 17 -6.57 -2.98 4.61
C VAL A 17 -8.06 -3.12 4.31
N VAL A 18 -8.89 -2.65 5.25
CA VAL A 18 -10.34 -2.52 5.10
C VAL A 18 -10.73 -1.05 5.24
N GLU A 19 -11.62 -0.60 4.36
CA GLU A 19 -12.26 0.72 4.45
C GLU A 19 -13.63 0.57 5.14
N SER A 20 -13.84 1.32 6.23
CA SER A 20 -15.09 1.34 6.98
C SER A 20 -15.32 2.73 7.58
N GLU A 21 -16.53 3.26 7.43
CA GLU A 21 -16.95 4.56 8.00
C GLU A 21 -16.02 5.74 7.64
N GLY A 22 -15.42 5.72 6.44
CA GLY A 22 -14.48 6.76 6.00
C GLY A 22 -13.08 6.65 6.62
N ALA A 23 -12.78 5.55 7.30
CA ALA A 23 -11.46 5.24 7.83
C ALA A 23 -10.87 3.98 7.17
N PHE A 24 -9.54 3.93 7.11
CA PHE A 24 -8.78 2.77 6.66
C PHE A 24 -8.14 2.09 7.87
N ARG A 25 -8.30 0.77 7.93
CA ARG A 25 -7.85 -0.06 9.04
C ARG A 25 -7.00 -1.20 8.54
N VAL A 26 -5.93 -1.51 9.25
CA VAL A 26 -5.21 -2.78 9.13
C VAL A 26 -5.58 -3.61 10.35
N HIS A 27 -6.20 -4.77 10.11
CA HIS A 27 -6.93 -5.52 11.15
C HIS A 27 -7.93 -4.60 11.88
N ASP A 28 -7.81 -4.42 13.19
CA ASP A 28 -8.69 -3.58 14.01
C ASP A 28 -8.12 -2.18 14.29
N VAL A 29 -6.95 -1.84 13.73
CA VAL A 29 -6.23 -0.58 14.00
C VAL A 29 -6.47 0.41 12.86
N VAL A 30 -7.04 1.57 13.18
CA VAL A 30 -7.20 2.69 12.25
C VAL A 30 -5.85 3.36 12.03
N PHE A 31 -5.44 3.48 10.77
CA PHE A 31 -4.21 4.20 10.40
C PHE A 31 -4.47 5.46 9.56
N VAL A 32 -5.63 5.55 8.91
CA VAL A 32 -6.14 6.79 8.30
C VAL A 32 -7.60 6.99 8.66
N SER A 33 -7.99 8.20 9.04
CA SER A 33 -9.39 8.59 9.26
C SER A 33 -9.66 10.02 8.84
N ASP A 34 -10.89 10.32 8.42
CA ASP A 34 -11.34 11.70 8.21
C ASP A 34 -11.32 12.50 9.53
N VAL A 35 -10.89 13.76 9.46
CA VAL A 35 -10.98 14.75 10.53
C VAL A 35 -11.78 15.95 10.02
N PRO A 36 -13.01 16.15 10.52
CA PRO A 36 -13.86 17.25 10.06
C PRO A 36 -13.17 18.61 10.19
N GLY A 37 -12.98 19.27 9.05
CA GLY A 37 -12.38 20.61 8.95
C GLY A 37 -10.86 20.66 8.93
N LEU A 38 -10.16 19.51 9.00
CA LEU A 38 -8.70 19.41 8.94
C LEU A 38 -8.20 18.44 7.86
N GLY A 39 -9.09 17.69 7.19
CA GLY A 39 -8.71 16.72 6.16
C GLY A 39 -8.63 15.31 6.71
N VAL A 40 -7.45 14.68 6.65
CA VAL A 40 -7.25 13.30 7.13
C VAL A 40 -6.23 13.24 8.27
N GLN A 41 -6.46 12.35 9.23
CA GLN A 41 -5.50 11.98 10.25
C GLN A 41 -4.74 10.73 9.82
N LEU A 42 -3.42 10.80 9.97
CA LEU A 42 -2.47 9.72 9.72
C LEU A 42 -1.86 9.26 11.04
N ALA A 43 -2.03 7.98 11.39
CA ALA A 43 -1.45 7.41 12.61
C ALA A 43 0.04 7.11 12.40
N LEU A 44 0.90 8.07 12.75
CA LEU A 44 2.35 8.01 12.55
C LEU A 44 3.08 7.73 13.87
N ASP A 45 4.28 7.16 13.77
CA ASP A 45 5.22 7.15 14.89
C ASP A 45 5.75 8.57 15.17
N ALA A 46 6.44 8.74 16.31
CA ALA A 46 6.92 10.07 16.72
C ALA A 46 7.90 10.71 15.72
N ALA A 47 8.75 9.91 15.06
CA ALA A 47 9.76 10.43 14.14
C ALA A 47 9.14 10.86 12.80
N ASP A 48 8.18 10.08 12.31
CA ASP A 48 7.42 10.41 11.11
C ASP A 48 6.47 11.58 11.33
N ALA A 49 5.80 11.65 12.49
CA ALA A 49 4.95 12.77 12.85
C ALA A 49 5.74 14.08 12.86
N GLU A 50 6.91 14.11 13.51
CA GLU A 50 7.78 15.29 13.51
C GLU A 50 8.24 15.66 12.09
N THR A 51 8.40 14.67 11.21
CA THR A 51 8.81 14.92 9.83
C THR A 51 7.70 15.50 8.99
N LEU A 52 6.49 14.93 9.08
CA LEU A 52 5.32 15.44 8.37
C LEU A 52 5.02 16.89 8.78
N LEU A 53 4.99 17.18 10.08
CA LEU A 53 4.75 18.52 10.63
C LEU A 53 5.78 19.57 10.17
N ARG A 54 6.99 19.13 9.83
CA ARG A 54 8.07 20.01 9.35
C ARG A 54 8.04 20.22 7.85
N GLU A 55 7.61 19.21 7.10
CA GLU A 55 7.63 19.21 5.64
C GLU A 55 6.34 19.75 5.01
N ILE A 56 5.21 19.60 5.68
CA ILE A 56 3.89 19.96 5.15
C ILE A 56 3.34 21.16 5.92
N ASP A 57 3.28 22.30 5.24
CA ASP A 57 2.59 23.48 5.75
C ASP A 57 1.10 23.16 5.94
N GLY A 58 0.53 23.48 7.11
CA GLY A 58 -0.87 23.18 7.44
C GLY A 58 -1.10 21.84 8.15
N ALA A 59 -0.07 21.01 8.31
CA ALA A 59 -0.16 19.83 9.14
C ALA A 59 -0.23 20.18 10.64
N GLU A 60 -1.10 19.50 11.38
CA GLU A 60 -1.36 19.76 12.80
C GLU A 60 -1.29 18.47 13.63
N GLU A 61 -0.77 18.57 14.85
CA GLU A 61 -0.85 17.46 15.81
C GLU A 61 -2.32 17.16 16.14
N SER A 62 -2.71 15.89 16.03
CA SER A 62 -4.06 15.43 16.34
C SER A 62 -4.02 14.24 17.31
N PRO A 63 -5.04 14.03 18.16
CA PRO A 63 -5.15 12.83 18.96
C PRO A 63 -5.08 11.55 18.11
N GLY A 64 -3.96 10.84 18.18
CA GLY A 64 -3.71 9.61 17.41
C GLY A 64 -2.91 9.81 16.12
N GLY A 65 -2.26 10.95 15.92
CA GLY A 65 -1.30 11.14 14.83
C GLY A 65 -1.15 12.59 14.36
N VAL A 66 -1.10 12.78 13.05
CA VAL A 66 -1.01 14.11 12.42
C VAL A 66 -2.19 14.29 11.46
N ALA A 67 -2.88 15.42 11.56
CA ALA A 67 -3.94 15.81 10.63
C ALA A 67 -3.37 16.70 9.52
N VAL A 68 -3.84 16.51 8.29
CA VAL A 68 -3.38 17.24 7.12
C VAL A 68 -4.48 17.30 6.04
N ASP A 69 -4.59 18.45 5.37
CA ASP A 69 -5.48 18.58 4.21
C ASP A 69 -4.90 17.77 3.04
N LEU A 70 -5.77 17.04 2.34
CA LEU A 70 -5.35 16.28 1.16
C LEU A 70 -4.89 17.18 0.02
N ASP A 71 -5.34 18.44 -0.02
CA ASP A 71 -4.92 19.41 -1.02
C ASP A 71 -3.49 19.94 -0.78
N ASP A 72 -2.96 19.77 0.44
CA ASP A 72 -1.58 20.16 0.81
C ASP A 72 -0.56 19.05 0.51
N LEU A 73 -1.01 17.86 0.10
CA LEU A 73 -0.17 16.73 -0.26
C LEU A 73 -0.12 16.52 -1.77
N ASP A 74 1.08 16.49 -2.34
CA ASP A 74 1.23 15.94 -3.69
C ASP A 74 1.03 14.42 -3.70
N GLY A 75 0.87 13.85 -4.90
CA GLY A 75 0.61 12.42 -5.03
C GLY A 75 1.70 11.51 -4.45
N GLN A 76 2.97 11.92 -4.48
CA GLN A 76 4.06 11.12 -3.92
C GLN A 76 4.09 11.23 -2.40
N GLN A 77 3.85 12.43 -1.86
CA GLN A 77 3.74 12.66 -0.42
C GLN A 77 2.56 11.90 0.16
N LEU A 78 1.40 11.90 -0.52
CA LEU A 78 0.24 11.13 -0.11
C LEU A 78 0.58 9.63 -0.04
N ASP A 79 1.10 9.06 -1.12
CA ASP A 79 1.44 7.63 -1.17
C ASP A 79 2.48 7.28 -0.10
N HIS A 80 3.46 8.17 0.13
CA HIS A 80 4.48 8.01 1.15
C HIS A 80 3.88 7.98 2.55
N TRP A 81 3.10 9.00 2.92
CA TRP A 81 2.62 9.17 4.29
C TRP A 81 1.53 8.17 4.67
N VAL A 82 0.65 7.79 3.73
CA VAL A 82 -0.30 6.68 3.93
C VAL A 82 0.43 5.38 4.22
N ARG A 83 1.53 5.12 3.49
CA ARG A 83 2.35 3.95 3.72
C ARG A 83 3.05 3.99 5.08
N ARG A 84 3.59 5.15 5.51
CA ARG A 84 4.19 5.31 6.85
C ARG A 84 3.16 5.06 7.95
N ALA A 85 1.94 5.58 7.79
CA ALA A 85 0.87 5.36 8.75
C ALA A 85 0.49 3.88 8.89
N TRP A 86 0.40 3.16 7.76
CA TRP A 86 0.18 1.72 7.78
C TRP A 86 1.34 0.97 8.46
N LEU A 87 2.60 1.31 8.15
CA LEU A 87 3.77 0.66 8.76
C LEU A 87 3.82 0.84 10.28
N ALA A 88 3.35 1.97 10.80
CA ALA A 88 3.28 2.22 12.24
C ALA A 88 2.21 1.38 12.96
N CYS A 89 1.17 0.96 12.23
CA CYS A 89 0.01 0.24 12.78
C CYS A 89 -0.01 -1.26 12.45
N ALA A 90 0.65 -1.67 11.38
CA ALA A 90 0.55 -3.01 10.84
C ALA A 90 1.25 -4.05 11.73
N PRO A 91 0.71 -5.29 11.81
CA PRO A 91 1.39 -6.40 12.45
C PRO A 91 2.78 -6.66 11.85
N PRO A 92 3.79 -7.06 12.66
CA PRO A 92 5.16 -7.28 12.19
C PRO A 92 5.26 -8.21 10.98
N GLU A 93 4.45 -9.26 10.92
CA GLU A 93 4.41 -10.22 9.82
C GLU A 93 4.02 -9.58 8.48
N LEU A 94 3.11 -8.60 8.50
CA LEU A 94 2.70 -7.87 7.31
C LEU A 94 3.78 -6.86 6.91
N VAL A 95 4.39 -6.19 7.89
CA VAL A 95 5.51 -5.27 7.66
C VAL A 95 6.67 -5.99 6.99
N GLU A 96 7.06 -7.16 7.50
CA GLU A 96 8.11 -8.00 6.90
C GLU A 96 7.78 -8.38 5.45
N THR A 97 6.52 -8.72 5.16
CA THR A 97 6.05 -9.05 3.81
C THR A 97 6.20 -7.86 2.86
N VAL A 98 5.80 -6.66 3.30
CA VAL A 98 5.91 -5.43 2.49
C VAL A 98 7.38 -5.02 2.28
N VAL A 99 8.23 -5.14 3.30
CA VAL A 99 9.66 -4.84 3.19
C VAL A 99 10.37 -5.85 2.27
N ALA A 100 9.99 -7.12 2.34
CA ALA A 100 10.45 -8.14 1.40
C ALA A 100 10.00 -7.81 -0.03
N ALA A 101 8.77 -7.35 -0.21
CA ALA A 101 8.24 -6.92 -1.50
C ALA A 101 9.05 -5.75 -2.09
N ASP A 102 9.39 -4.72 -1.30
CA ASP A 102 10.19 -3.59 -1.79
C ASP A 102 11.54 -4.02 -2.36
N SER A 103 12.15 -5.01 -1.72
CA SER A 103 13.46 -5.56 -2.04
C SER A 103 13.41 -6.51 -3.24
N ALA A 104 12.23 -7.02 -3.59
CA ALA A 104 12.05 -8.03 -4.63
C ALA A 104 12.51 -7.54 -6.00
N ALA A 105 13.28 -8.39 -6.68
CA ALA A 105 13.72 -8.18 -8.04
C ALA A 105 13.06 -9.23 -8.96
N PRO A 106 12.69 -8.86 -10.20
CA PRO A 106 12.15 -9.84 -11.14
C PRO A 106 13.12 -11.01 -11.35
N GLY A 107 12.59 -12.24 -11.31
CA GLY A 107 13.39 -13.46 -11.45
C GLY A 107 14.18 -13.87 -10.20
N SER A 108 14.07 -13.15 -9.09
CA SER A 108 14.72 -13.51 -7.81
C SER A 108 13.73 -14.05 -6.76
N VAL A 109 12.45 -14.16 -7.09
CA VAL A 109 11.38 -14.56 -6.16
C VAL A 109 10.82 -15.91 -6.60
N GLY A 110 11.17 -16.97 -5.89
CA GLY A 110 10.70 -18.33 -6.17
C GLY A 110 10.94 -18.71 -7.64
N ASP A 111 9.88 -19.19 -8.30
CA ASP A 111 9.84 -19.52 -9.73
C ASP A 111 9.09 -18.46 -10.56
N LEU A 112 8.86 -17.24 -10.02
CA LEU A 112 8.21 -16.17 -10.76
C LEU A 112 9.08 -15.67 -11.93
N PRO A 113 8.52 -15.45 -13.14
CA PRO A 113 9.30 -15.04 -14.31
C PRO A 113 9.90 -13.64 -14.16
N ALA A 114 11.11 -13.44 -14.68
CA ALA A 114 11.73 -12.10 -14.71
C ALA A 114 10.97 -11.10 -15.59
N ASP A 115 10.23 -11.58 -16.59
CA ASP A 115 9.61 -10.76 -17.63
C ASP A 115 8.33 -10.03 -17.18
N ILE A 116 7.78 -10.37 -16.00
CA ILE A 116 6.62 -9.68 -15.43
C ILE A 116 6.96 -8.25 -14.96
N GLY A 117 8.25 -7.94 -14.82
CA GLY A 117 8.76 -6.63 -14.42
C GLY A 117 8.61 -6.34 -12.93
N ARG A 118 9.27 -5.27 -12.48
CA ARG A 118 9.39 -4.92 -11.05
C ARG A 118 8.03 -4.63 -10.39
N PRO A 119 7.12 -3.82 -10.96
CA PRO A 119 5.84 -3.54 -10.33
C PRO A 119 5.01 -4.80 -10.04
N ALA A 120 4.87 -5.69 -11.03
CA ALA A 120 4.13 -6.93 -10.85
C ALA A 120 4.82 -7.87 -9.86
N THR A 121 6.16 -7.97 -9.90
CA THR A 121 6.92 -8.78 -8.94
C THR A 121 6.67 -8.32 -7.50
N ARG A 122 6.74 -7.01 -7.24
CA ARG A 122 6.49 -6.45 -5.90
C ARG A 122 5.05 -6.66 -5.45
N ALA A 123 4.09 -6.43 -6.34
CA ALA A 123 2.67 -6.62 -6.04
C ALA A 123 2.34 -8.08 -5.65
N LEU A 124 2.91 -9.05 -6.37
CA LEU A 124 2.75 -10.47 -6.03
C LEU A 124 3.37 -10.80 -4.67
N VAL A 125 4.61 -10.37 -4.42
CA VAL A 125 5.29 -10.60 -3.12
C VAL A 125 4.53 -9.95 -1.97
N GLY A 126 4.06 -8.71 -2.15
CA GLY A 126 3.24 -8.01 -1.16
C GLY A 126 1.93 -8.72 -0.85
N ALA A 127 1.37 -9.45 -1.82
CA ALA A 127 0.21 -10.32 -1.63
C ALA A 127 0.56 -11.74 -1.13
N GLY A 128 1.81 -12.00 -0.75
CA GLY A 128 2.30 -13.32 -0.32
C GLY A 128 2.40 -14.35 -1.44
N ILE A 129 2.26 -13.95 -2.71
CA ILE A 129 2.33 -14.83 -3.88
C ILE A 129 3.78 -14.86 -4.37
N THR A 130 4.52 -15.89 -3.97
CA THR A 130 5.95 -16.03 -4.30
C THR A 130 6.25 -17.18 -5.26
N THR A 131 5.23 -17.91 -5.73
CA THR A 131 5.40 -19.06 -6.64
C THR A 131 4.33 -19.12 -7.74
N LEU A 132 4.65 -19.74 -8.88
CA LEU A 132 3.71 -20.01 -9.97
C LEU A 132 2.56 -20.91 -9.52
N ALA A 133 2.80 -21.85 -8.60
CA ALA A 133 1.74 -22.65 -7.99
C ALA A 133 0.72 -21.78 -7.22
N ALA A 134 1.21 -20.80 -6.45
CA ALA A 134 0.34 -19.84 -5.76
C ALA A 134 -0.40 -18.92 -6.75
N VAL A 135 0.23 -18.55 -7.87
CA VAL A 135 -0.43 -17.82 -8.97
C VAL A 135 -1.52 -18.67 -9.64
N ALA A 136 -1.27 -19.95 -9.86
CA ALA A 136 -2.23 -20.88 -10.47
C ALA A 136 -3.49 -21.06 -9.61
N ALA A 137 -3.39 -20.89 -8.29
CA ALA A 137 -4.51 -20.95 -7.36
C ALA A 137 -5.42 -19.69 -7.37
N ARG A 138 -5.06 -18.63 -8.11
CA ARG A 138 -5.80 -17.36 -8.17
C ARG A 138 -6.44 -17.17 -9.55
N SER A 139 -7.58 -16.48 -9.60
CA SER A 139 -8.19 -16.10 -10.88
C SER A 139 -7.44 -14.92 -11.52
N ASP A 140 -7.62 -14.70 -12.83
CA ASP A 140 -7.06 -13.51 -13.50
C ASP A 140 -7.62 -12.21 -12.91
N GLY A 141 -8.88 -12.22 -12.47
CA GLY A 141 -9.50 -11.09 -11.79
C GLY A 141 -8.81 -10.75 -10.47
N ASP A 142 -8.48 -11.77 -9.66
CA ASP A 142 -7.76 -11.57 -8.40
C ASP A 142 -6.36 -11.01 -8.64
N LEU A 143 -5.65 -11.51 -9.66
CA LEU A 143 -4.33 -11.01 -10.01
C LEU A 143 -4.39 -9.56 -10.52
N LEU A 144 -5.39 -9.22 -11.34
CA LEU A 144 -5.59 -7.85 -11.85
C LEU A 144 -6.05 -6.87 -10.78
N ALA A 145 -6.63 -7.36 -9.68
CA ALA A 145 -6.97 -6.52 -8.54
C ALA A 145 -5.73 -6.04 -7.77
N LEU A 146 -4.59 -6.72 -7.92
CA LEU A 146 -3.34 -6.32 -7.29
C LEU A 146 -2.76 -5.08 -7.98
N HIS A 147 -2.66 -3.97 -7.23
CA HIS A 147 -2.09 -2.73 -7.73
C HIS A 147 -0.64 -2.96 -8.20
N GLY A 148 -0.37 -2.69 -9.49
CA GLY A 148 0.93 -2.93 -10.12
C GLY A 148 0.99 -4.20 -10.99
N VAL A 149 -0.03 -5.06 -10.95
CA VAL A 149 -0.18 -6.21 -11.87
C VAL A 149 -1.06 -5.80 -13.05
N GLY A 150 -0.45 -5.68 -14.23
CA GLY A 150 -1.17 -5.37 -15.47
C GLY A 150 -1.55 -6.62 -16.28
N PRO A 151 -2.45 -6.48 -17.29
CA PRO A 151 -2.85 -7.58 -18.18
C PRO A 151 -1.67 -8.29 -18.85
N ARG A 152 -0.60 -7.54 -19.16
CA ARG A 152 0.64 -8.12 -19.70
C ARG A 152 1.31 -9.07 -18.71
N ALA A 153 1.39 -8.70 -17.43
CA ALA A 153 2.00 -9.54 -16.41
C ALA A 153 1.18 -10.82 -16.21
N VAL A 154 -0.15 -10.71 -16.15
CA VAL A 154 -1.06 -11.86 -16.06
C VAL A 154 -0.86 -12.82 -17.23
N ARG A 155 -0.78 -12.31 -18.47
CA ARG A 155 -0.49 -13.14 -19.64
C ARG A 155 0.82 -13.92 -19.50
N LEU A 156 1.90 -13.24 -19.12
CA LEU A 156 3.22 -13.87 -18.94
C LEU A 156 3.21 -14.92 -17.82
N LEU A 157 2.48 -14.66 -16.73
CA LEU A 157 2.31 -15.62 -15.64
C LEU A 157 1.57 -16.89 -16.11
N ARG A 158 0.49 -16.74 -16.89
CA ARG A 158 -0.26 -17.87 -17.44
C ARG A 158 0.56 -18.67 -18.45
N GLU A 159 1.31 -17.99 -19.32
CA GLU A 159 2.25 -18.64 -20.24
C GLU A 159 3.32 -19.46 -19.49
N ALA A 160 3.77 -19.00 -18.32
CA ALA A 160 4.75 -19.71 -17.50
C ALA A 160 4.17 -20.92 -16.73
N ILE A 161 2.87 -20.91 -16.41
CA ILE A 161 2.19 -22.02 -15.74
C ILE A 161 1.96 -23.19 -16.70
N GLY A 162 1.64 -22.90 -17.96
CA GLY A 162 1.30 -23.89 -18.99
C GLY A 162 -0.19 -24.03 -19.23
#